data_AF-A0A2A7HRX7-F1
#
_entry.id   AF-A0A2A7HRX7-F1
#
_cell.length_a   1.000
_cell.length_b   1.000
_cell.length_c   1.000
_cell.angle_alpha   90.00
_cell.angle_beta   90.00
_cell.angle_gamma   90.00
#
_symmetry.space_group_name_H-M   'P 1'
#
loop_
_entity.id
_entity.type
_entity.pdbx_description
1 polymer ?
#
loop_
_entity_poly.entity_id
_entity_poly.type
_entity_poly.pdbx_seq_one_letter_code
_entity_poly.pdbx_strand_id
1 'polypeptide(L)'
;MLQKKQLILIGSLFILILLFFLGYLFFNNKSNQEDSLRVTDTKEDILKSSTEGENKSDVQRKSPESFNKDLNGNSDKNKYYFVYLRQENGKSDTSFVPETLNPGYDKTESMNISVLFDDYGIPAKDEKMILIYDYKISESNKQKIKEIAGEENYEKALKEIEERMGENRS
;
A
#
# COMPACT_ATOMS: atom_id res chain seq x y z
N MET A 1 -46.46 29.53 -8.79
CA MET A 1 -45.56 30.33 -9.64
C MET A 1 -44.33 30.69 -8.81
N LEU A 2 -43.15 30.13 -9.13
CA LEU A 2 -41.91 30.51 -8.44
C LEU A 2 -41.58 31.97 -8.79
N GLN A 3 -41.39 32.82 -7.78
CA GLN A 3 -41.03 34.21 -8.00
C GLN A 3 -39.59 34.28 -8.53
N LYS A 4 -39.31 35.17 -9.49
CA LYS A 4 -37.98 35.31 -10.15
C LYS A 4 -36.80 35.36 -9.16
N LYS A 5 -37.02 35.91 -7.96
CA LYS A 5 -36.03 35.99 -6.87
C LYS A 5 -35.67 34.61 -6.29
N GLN A 6 -36.64 33.69 -6.16
CA GLN A 6 -36.40 32.33 -5.68
C GLN A 6 -35.63 31.49 -6.71
N LEU A 7 -35.89 31.72 -8.01
CA LEU A 7 -35.17 31.03 -9.09
C LEU A 7 -33.68 31.40 -9.11
N ILE A 8 -33.36 32.68 -8.87
CA ILE A 8 -31.98 33.17 -8.79
C ILE A 8 -31.25 32.57 -7.59
N LEU A 9 -31.93 32.47 -6.44
CA LEU A 9 -31.35 31.97 -5.19
C LEU A 9 -31.09 30.46 -5.24
N ILE A 10 -31.97 29.71 -5.90
CA ILE A 10 -31.77 28.28 -6.17
C ILE A 10 -30.63 28.08 -7.16
N GLY A 11 -30.60 28.88 -8.24
CA GLY A 11 -29.53 28.82 -9.24
C GLY A 11 -28.14 29.10 -8.64
N SER A 12 -28.01 30.11 -7.77
CA SER A 12 -26.74 30.41 -7.12
C SER A 12 -26.28 29.30 -6.18
N LEU A 13 -27.20 28.66 -5.46
CA LEU A 13 -26.90 27.53 -4.58
C LEU A 13 -26.40 26.31 -5.38
N PHE A 14 -27.04 26.00 -6.51
CA PHE A 14 -26.60 24.92 -7.40
C PHE A 14 -25.20 25.18 -7.97
N ILE A 15 -24.89 26.42 -8.37
CA ILE A 15 -23.56 26.79 -8.87
C ILE A 15 -22.49 26.61 -7.78
N LEU A 16 -22.79 26.99 -6.53
CA LEU A 16 -21.86 26.82 -5.42
C LEU A 16 -21.55 25.34 -5.15
N ILE A 17 -22.57 24.49 -5.16
CA ILE A 17 -22.41 23.04 -4.98
C ILE A 17 -21.57 22.46 -6.12
N LEU A 18 -21.82 22.87 -7.37
CA LEU A 18 -21.07 22.42 -8.53
C LEU A 18 -19.58 22.80 -8.44
N LEU A 19 -19.27 24.04 -8.04
CA LEU A 19 -17.90 24.50 -7.86
C LEU A 19 -17.18 23.74 -6.73
N PHE A 20 -17.87 23.43 -5.64
CA PHE A 20 -17.31 22.64 -4.55
C PHE A 20 -17.01 21.20 -5.00
N PHE A 21 -17.89 20.60 -5.80
CA PHE A 21 -17.73 19.25 -6.33
C PHE A 21 -16.59 19.17 -7.37
N LEU A 22 -16.48 20.15 -8.28
CA LEU A 22 -15.39 20.23 -9.24
C LEU A 22 -14.05 20.51 -8.55
N GLY A 23 -14.03 21.40 -7.56
CA GLY A 23 -12.83 21.65 -6.75
C GLY A 23 -12.38 20.38 -6.02
N TYR A 24 -13.31 19.67 -5.38
CA TYR A 24 -13.03 18.40 -4.72
C TYR A 24 -12.44 17.36 -5.69
N LEU A 25 -13.03 17.17 -6.88
CA LEU A 25 -12.48 16.27 -7.89
C LEU A 25 -11.09 16.71 -8.38
N PHE A 26 -10.86 18.00 -8.60
CA PHE A 26 -9.56 18.50 -9.06
C PHE A 26 -8.45 18.32 -8.01
N PHE A 27 -8.75 18.50 -6.73
CA PHE A 27 -7.79 18.26 -5.65
C PHE A 27 -7.58 16.76 -5.35
N ASN A 28 -8.63 15.93 -5.39
CA ASN A 28 -8.49 14.49 -5.19
C ASN A 28 -7.86 13.77 -6.40
N ASN A 29 -7.92 14.35 -7.59
CA ASN A 29 -7.30 13.78 -8.79
C ASN A 29 -5.84 14.21 -8.96
N LYS A 30 -5.27 14.91 -7.98
CA LYS A 30 -3.84 15.29 -7.97
C LYS A 30 -3.06 14.39 -6.99
N SER A 31 -2.98 13.11 -7.33
CA SER A 31 -1.84 12.28 -6.98
C SER A 31 -1.67 11.23 -8.07
N ASN A 32 -0.44 11.09 -8.57
CA ASN A 32 0.00 10.14 -9.60
C ASN A 32 -0.04 10.66 -11.05
N GLN A 33 0.70 11.75 -11.31
CA GLN A 33 1.34 11.92 -12.60
C GLN A 33 2.73 12.52 -12.38
N GLU A 34 3.73 11.67 -12.13
CA GLU A 34 5.14 11.99 -12.35
C GLU A 34 5.83 10.79 -13.03
N ASP A 35 6.13 11.02 -14.31
CA ASP A 35 7.32 10.66 -15.08
C ASP A 35 7.75 9.20 -15.22
N SER A 36 7.23 8.56 -16.28
CA SER A 36 7.91 7.46 -16.98
C SER A 36 8.37 7.91 -18.36
N LEU A 37 9.54 8.55 -18.43
CA LEU A 37 10.31 8.59 -19.68
C LEU A 37 11.81 8.80 -19.40
N ARG A 38 12.53 7.69 -19.20
CA ARG A 38 13.96 7.63 -19.55
C ARG A 38 14.29 6.24 -20.07
N VAL A 39 14.09 6.09 -21.38
CA VAL A 39 14.85 5.16 -22.21
C VAL A 39 16.28 5.70 -22.27
N THR A 40 17.23 4.94 -21.76
CA THR A 40 18.60 4.95 -22.26
C THR A 40 19.11 3.52 -22.27
N ASP A 41 19.08 2.93 -23.46
CA ASP A 41 20.07 1.96 -23.88
C ASP A 41 21.48 2.41 -23.48
N THR A 42 22.34 1.48 -23.05
CA THR A 42 23.68 1.23 -23.63
C THR A 42 24.58 0.47 -22.62
N LYS A 43 24.90 -0.77 -23.01
CA LYS A 43 26.15 -1.56 -22.83
C LYS A 43 26.50 -2.24 -21.49
N GLU A 44 26.49 -3.56 -21.61
CA GLU A 44 27.52 -4.52 -21.17
C GLU A 44 28.91 -3.91 -20.94
N ASP A 45 29.53 -4.23 -19.78
CA ASP A 45 30.91 -4.73 -19.76
C ASP A 45 31.21 -5.52 -18.48
N ILE A 46 32.24 -6.35 -18.59
CA ILE A 46 32.56 -7.59 -17.91
C ILE A 46 33.65 -7.38 -16.83
N LEU A 47 33.47 -8.04 -15.67
CA LEU A 47 34.47 -8.71 -14.80
C LEU A 47 35.66 -7.95 -14.15
N LYS A 48 35.83 -8.21 -12.84
CA LYS A 48 37.05 -8.57 -12.05
C LYS A 48 37.00 -7.93 -10.66
N SER A 49 36.82 -8.69 -9.58
CA SER A 49 37.88 -9.37 -8.81
C SER A 49 39.01 -8.45 -8.35
N SER A 50 39.03 -8.07 -7.07
CA SER A 50 40.10 -8.46 -6.13
C SER A 50 39.87 -7.95 -4.70
N THR A 51 40.51 -8.68 -3.82
CA THR A 51 40.51 -8.83 -2.37
C THR A 51 40.93 -7.60 -1.54
N GLU A 52 40.61 -7.71 -0.26
CA GLU A 52 41.41 -7.32 0.91
C GLU A 52 41.21 -5.94 1.54
N GLY A 53 40.95 -6.00 2.86
CA GLY A 53 40.49 -4.87 3.66
C GLY A 53 41.58 -4.12 4.39
N GLU A 54 41.17 -3.04 5.04
CA GLU A 54 41.87 -2.46 6.18
C GLU A 54 40.91 -1.53 6.96
N ASN A 55 40.84 -1.76 8.27
CA ASN A 55 40.15 -0.90 9.23
C ASN A 55 40.93 0.41 9.41
N LYS A 56 40.31 1.56 9.15
CA LYS A 56 40.64 2.82 9.82
C LYS A 56 39.38 3.60 10.16
N SER A 57 39.23 3.82 11.46
CA SER A 57 38.33 4.76 12.11
C SER A 57 38.61 6.18 11.62
N ASP A 58 37.58 6.87 11.13
CA ASP A 58 37.49 8.33 11.25
C ASP A 58 36.03 8.78 11.19
N VAL A 59 35.62 9.51 12.24
CA VAL A 59 34.32 10.13 12.40
C VAL A 59 34.21 11.27 11.39
N GLN A 60 33.48 11.04 10.30
CA GLN A 60 33.15 12.08 9.33
C GLN A 60 31.63 12.29 9.33
N ARG A 61 31.21 13.46 9.81
CA ARG A 61 29.83 13.99 9.74
C ARG A 61 29.29 13.79 8.32
N LYS A 62 28.29 12.92 8.16
CA LYS A 62 27.54 12.81 6.92
C LYS A 62 26.43 13.86 6.87
N SER A 63 26.51 14.67 5.82
CA SER A 63 25.41 15.43 5.22
C SER A 63 24.18 14.53 5.00
N PRO A 64 22.93 15.04 5.10
CA PRO A 64 21.73 14.26 4.86
C PRO A 64 21.51 14.09 3.35
N GLU A 65 22.34 13.28 2.71
CA GLU A 65 22.14 12.84 1.34
C GLU A 65 22.14 11.32 1.28
N SER A 66 21.05 10.78 0.74
CA SER A 66 20.89 9.40 0.28
C SER A 66 20.78 8.31 1.35
N PHE A 67 19.74 8.37 2.19
CA PHE A 67 19.10 7.15 2.73
C PHE A 67 18.14 6.53 1.69
N ASN A 68 18.62 6.36 0.45
CA ASN A 68 18.05 5.40 -0.51
C ASN A 68 19.01 4.22 -0.66
N LYS A 69 19.72 3.88 0.42
CA LYS A 69 20.57 2.71 0.47
C LYS A 69 19.70 1.51 0.83
N ASP A 70 19.18 0.86 -0.20
CA ASP A 70 18.87 -0.56 -0.21
C ASP A 70 18.13 -1.08 1.04
N LEU A 71 16.91 -0.61 1.29
CA LEU A 71 15.89 -1.43 1.97
C LEU A 71 15.41 -2.59 1.07
N ASN A 72 16.14 -2.89 0.00
CA ASN A 72 16.03 -4.10 -0.80
C ASN A 72 17.12 -5.12 -0.39
N GLY A 73 17.64 -4.99 0.83
CA GLY A 73 18.60 -5.91 1.42
C GLY A 73 17.92 -7.22 1.82
N ASN A 74 17.59 -8.08 0.85
CA ASN A 74 17.39 -9.52 1.00
C ASN A 74 16.67 -10.00 2.28
N SER A 75 15.75 -9.23 2.85
CA SER A 75 14.88 -9.67 3.93
C SER A 75 13.86 -10.59 3.29
N ASP A 76 13.85 -11.85 3.71
CA ASP A 76 12.95 -12.91 3.28
C ASP A 76 11.63 -12.35 2.75
N LYS A 77 11.50 -12.28 1.41
CA LYS A 77 10.26 -11.79 0.79
C LYS A 77 9.15 -12.72 1.25
N ASN A 78 8.08 -12.15 1.81
CA ASN A 78 6.92 -12.89 2.26
C ASN A 78 6.53 -13.93 1.20
N LYS A 79 6.39 -15.21 1.59
CA LYS A 79 6.10 -16.29 0.63
C LYS A 79 4.71 -16.10 0.02
N TYR A 80 3.73 -15.75 0.85
CA TYR A 80 2.31 -15.65 0.52
C TYR A 80 1.80 -14.21 0.58
N TYR A 81 0.74 -13.92 -0.17
CA TYR A 81 -0.08 -12.73 0.06
C TYR A 81 -0.70 -12.81 1.44
N PHE A 82 -0.62 -11.73 2.21
CA PHE A 82 -1.12 -11.69 3.56
C PHE A 82 -1.87 -10.39 3.83
N VAL A 83 -2.84 -10.46 4.73
CA VAL A 83 -3.51 -9.30 5.28
C VAL A 83 -2.80 -8.91 6.56
N TYR A 84 -2.46 -7.63 6.67
CA TYR A 84 -1.98 -7.03 7.91
C TYR A 84 -3.05 -6.06 8.41
N LEU A 85 -3.68 -6.42 9.53
CA LEU A 85 -4.69 -5.64 10.18
C LEU A 85 -4.05 -4.77 11.25
N ARG A 86 -4.01 -3.48 10.98
CA ARG A 86 -3.55 -2.46 11.91
C ARG A 86 -4.72 -1.88 12.67
N GLN A 87 -4.60 -1.80 14.00
CA GLN A 87 -5.66 -1.29 14.86
C GLN A 87 -5.19 -0.04 15.61
N GLU A 88 -6.14 0.85 15.91
CA GLU A 88 -5.89 1.98 16.80
C GLU A 88 -5.49 1.55 18.22
N ASN A 89 -4.89 2.51 18.95
CA ASN A 89 -4.28 2.32 20.26
C ASN A 89 -5.11 1.45 21.23
N GLY A 90 -4.47 0.42 21.76
CA GLY A 90 -5.03 -0.49 22.77
C GLY A 90 -5.52 -1.82 22.21
N LYS A 91 -5.53 -2.02 20.89
CA LYS A 91 -5.78 -3.31 20.25
C LYS A 91 -4.53 -3.85 19.57
N SER A 92 -4.39 -5.17 19.54
CA SER A 92 -3.24 -5.81 18.91
C SER A 92 -3.41 -5.85 17.40
N ASP A 93 -2.34 -5.53 16.69
CA ASP A 93 -2.26 -5.79 15.25
C ASP A 93 -2.29 -7.31 15.01
N THR A 94 -2.93 -7.73 13.92
CA THR A 94 -2.98 -9.15 13.55
C THR A 94 -2.62 -9.32 12.08
N SER A 95 -2.15 -10.51 11.74
CA SER A 95 -1.87 -10.85 10.35
C SER A 95 -2.34 -12.26 10.03
N PHE A 96 -2.72 -12.48 8.79
CA PHE A 96 -3.13 -13.79 8.31
C PHE A 96 -2.96 -13.94 6.81
N VAL A 97 -2.83 -15.18 6.35
CA VAL A 97 -2.75 -15.55 4.93
C VAL A 97 -4.14 -16.00 4.45
N PRO A 98 -4.80 -15.28 3.52
CA PRO A 98 -6.04 -15.74 2.91
C PRO A 98 -5.79 -16.88 1.91
N GLU A 99 -6.57 -17.94 1.98
CA GLU A 99 -6.43 -19.12 1.12
C GLU A 99 -6.82 -18.81 -0.32
N THR A 100 -7.89 -18.04 -0.50
CA THR A 100 -8.37 -17.62 -1.82
C THR A 100 -7.36 -16.79 -2.60
N LEU A 101 -6.50 -16.04 -1.91
CA LEU A 101 -5.42 -15.27 -2.52
C LEU A 101 -4.15 -16.10 -2.73
N ASN A 102 -4.06 -17.29 -2.13
CA ASN A 102 -2.89 -18.15 -2.17
C ASN A 102 -3.28 -19.61 -2.47
N PRO A 103 -3.65 -19.94 -3.72
CA PRO A 103 -3.97 -21.31 -4.10
C PRO A 103 -2.79 -22.25 -3.78
N GLY A 104 -3.06 -23.33 -3.06
CA GLY A 104 -2.04 -24.29 -2.63
C GLY A 104 -1.28 -23.89 -1.36
N TYR A 105 -1.69 -22.83 -0.66
CA TYR A 105 -1.19 -22.53 0.69
C TYR A 105 -1.51 -23.67 1.66
N ASP A 106 -0.47 -24.22 2.28
CA ASP A 106 -0.59 -25.21 3.35
C ASP A 106 -0.63 -24.50 4.71
N LYS A 107 -1.76 -24.62 5.40
CA LYS A 107 -1.97 -24.05 6.74
C LYS A 107 -1.06 -24.63 7.81
N THR A 108 -0.44 -25.77 7.55
CA THR A 108 0.50 -26.42 8.47
C THR A 108 1.91 -25.87 8.33
N GLU A 109 2.22 -25.17 7.23
CA GLU A 109 3.48 -24.45 7.09
C GLU A 109 3.50 -23.18 7.95
N SER A 110 4.69 -22.79 8.41
CA SER A 110 4.86 -21.49 9.04
C SER A 110 4.50 -20.37 8.07
N MET A 111 3.64 -19.44 8.50
CA MET A 111 3.23 -18.28 7.70
C MET A 111 4.42 -17.39 7.33
N ASN A 112 5.46 -17.36 8.18
CA ASN A 112 6.68 -16.55 8.02
C ASN A 112 6.39 -15.14 7.48
N ILE A 113 5.48 -14.43 8.14
CA ILE A 113 5.12 -13.05 7.79
C ILE A 113 6.14 -12.11 8.42
N SER A 114 6.81 -11.33 7.59
CA SER A 114 7.71 -10.25 7.99
C SER A 114 7.12 -8.91 7.59
N VAL A 115 6.97 -8.00 8.55
CA VAL A 115 6.49 -6.63 8.30
C VAL A 115 7.60 -5.69 8.74
N LEU A 116 8.05 -4.85 7.80
CA LEU A 116 8.99 -3.79 8.07
C LEU A 116 8.22 -2.53 8.46
N PHE A 117 8.77 -1.74 9.36
CA PHE A 117 8.18 -0.49 9.82
C PHE A 117 9.19 0.63 9.62
N ASP A 118 8.70 1.81 9.27
CA ASP A 118 9.52 3.03 9.29
C ASP A 118 9.74 3.54 10.72
N ASP A 119 10.51 4.63 10.85
CA ASP A 119 10.84 5.25 12.13
C ASP A 119 9.60 5.83 12.87
N TYR A 120 8.48 5.99 12.17
CA TYR A 120 7.20 6.42 12.72
C TYR A 120 6.29 5.23 13.07
N GLY A 121 6.81 4.02 12.92
CA GLY A 121 6.08 2.79 13.16
C GLY A 121 5.00 2.54 12.11
N ILE A 122 5.04 3.14 10.92
CA ILE A 122 4.12 2.89 9.81
C ILE A 122 4.64 1.68 9.02
N PRO A 123 3.78 0.71 8.62
CA PRO A 123 4.25 -0.47 7.91
C PRO A 123 4.75 -0.06 6.52
N ALA A 124 5.99 -0.44 6.20
CA ALA A 124 6.57 -0.25 4.89
C ALA A 124 5.77 -1.04 3.85
N LYS A 125 5.71 -0.51 2.62
CA LYS A 125 4.97 -1.16 1.53
C LYS A 125 5.62 -2.50 1.19
N ASP A 126 4.80 -3.55 1.14
CA ASP A 126 5.15 -4.87 0.61
C ASP A 126 4.13 -5.25 -0.47
N GLU A 127 4.62 -5.77 -1.60
CA GLU A 127 3.81 -6.17 -2.74
C GLU A 127 2.73 -7.20 -2.37
N LYS A 128 3.05 -8.10 -1.44
CA LYS A 128 2.18 -9.17 -0.94
C LYS A 128 1.35 -8.78 0.28
N MET A 129 1.62 -7.63 0.89
CA MET A 129 0.83 -7.13 2.02
C MET A 129 -0.44 -6.39 1.58
N ILE A 130 -1.57 -6.76 2.16
CA ILE A 130 -2.83 -6.00 2.10
C ILE A 130 -3.02 -5.34 3.47
N LEU A 131 -2.69 -4.05 3.55
CA LEU A 131 -2.76 -3.27 4.78
C LEU A 131 -4.18 -2.75 5.01
N ILE A 132 -4.82 -3.18 6.10
CA ILE A 132 -6.19 -2.78 6.47
C ILE A 132 -6.13 -2.07 7.82
N TYR A 133 -6.80 -0.92 7.92
CA TYR A 133 -6.92 -0.17 9.17
C TYR A 133 -8.30 -0.36 9.79
N ASP A 134 -8.35 -0.68 11.08
CA ASP A 134 -9.58 -0.74 11.90
C ASP A 134 -10.70 -1.56 11.27
N TYR A 135 -10.35 -2.68 10.65
CA TYR A 135 -11.27 -3.60 9.97
C TYR A 135 -12.08 -2.95 8.83
N LYS A 136 -11.58 -1.86 8.24
CA LYS A 136 -12.21 -1.16 7.12
C LYS A 136 -11.44 -1.43 5.83
N ILE A 137 -12.04 -2.22 4.94
CA ILE A 137 -11.48 -2.48 3.61
C ILE A 137 -11.70 -1.24 2.73
N SER A 138 -10.60 -0.57 2.35
CA SER A 138 -10.67 0.56 1.43
C SER A 138 -10.89 0.11 -0.03
N GLU A 139 -11.26 1.03 -0.91
CA GLU A 139 -11.34 0.75 -2.35
C GLU A 139 -9.98 0.31 -2.94
N SER A 140 -8.87 0.84 -2.44
CA SER A 140 -7.53 0.40 -2.86
C SER A 140 -7.26 -1.05 -2.43
N ASN A 141 -7.72 -1.45 -1.22
CA ASN A 141 -7.64 -2.84 -0.80
C ASN A 141 -8.47 -3.75 -1.71
N LYS A 142 -9.72 -3.35 -2.01
CA LYS A 142 -10.61 -4.10 -2.92
C LYS A 142 -9.98 -4.28 -4.30
N GLN A 143 -9.43 -3.21 -4.86
CA GLN A 143 -8.76 -3.27 -6.16
C GLN A 143 -7.56 -4.23 -6.12
N LYS A 144 -6.70 -4.13 -5.09
CA LYS A 144 -5.56 -5.04 -4.93
C LYS A 144 -6.00 -6.50 -4.77
N ILE A 145 -7.06 -6.76 -3.99
CA ILE A 145 -7.66 -8.10 -3.84
C ILE A 145 -8.16 -8.61 -5.20
N LYS A 146 -8.83 -7.77 -5.99
CA LYS A 146 -9.32 -8.12 -7.33
C LYS A 146 -8.17 -8.44 -8.29
N GLU A 147 -7.09 -7.66 -8.25
CA GLU A 147 -5.90 -7.87 -9.07
C GLU A 147 -5.21 -9.20 -8.76
N ILE A 148 -5.16 -9.60 -7.48
CA ILE A 148 -4.54 -10.86 -7.06
C ILE A 148 -5.44 -12.07 -7.34
N ALA A 149 -6.73 -11.98 -6.98
CA ALA A 149 -7.67 -13.10 -7.08
C ALA A 149 -8.19 -13.33 -8.51
N GLY A 150 -8.18 -12.30 -9.35
CA GLY A 150 -8.92 -12.27 -10.60
C GLY A 150 -10.43 -12.10 -10.38
N GLU A 151 -11.16 -11.82 -11.47
CA GLU A 151 -12.60 -11.53 -11.39
C GLU A 151 -13.42 -12.71 -10.85
N GLU A 152 -13.01 -13.94 -11.16
CA GLU A 152 -13.72 -15.15 -10.77
C GLU A 152 -13.69 -15.41 -9.26
N ASN A 153 -12.57 -15.11 -8.59
CA ASN A 153 -12.38 -15.38 -7.16
C ASN A 153 -12.48 -14.13 -6.29
N TYR A 154 -12.64 -12.95 -6.87
CA TYR A 154 -12.67 -11.67 -6.14
C TYR A 154 -13.69 -11.66 -5.00
N GLU A 155 -14.95 -11.99 -5.28
CA GLU A 155 -16.03 -11.98 -4.27
C GLU A 155 -15.76 -12.99 -3.14
N LYS A 156 -15.23 -14.17 -3.49
CA LYS A 156 -14.88 -15.20 -2.53
C LYS A 156 -13.72 -14.74 -1.64
N ALA A 157 -12.72 -14.09 -2.22
CA ALA A 157 -11.56 -13.59 -1.49
C ALA A 157 -11.91 -12.44 -0.56
N LEU A 158 -12.74 -11.50 -1.03
CA LEU A 158 -13.22 -10.40 -0.21
C LEU A 158 -14.00 -10.93 0.99
N LYS A 159 -14.91 -11.88 0.76
CA LYS A 159 -15.70 -12.51 1.83
C LYS A 159 -14.84 -13.25 2.85
N GLU A 160 -13.85 -14.03 2.41
CA GLU A 160 -12.93 -14.71 3.34
C GLU A 160 -12.20 -13.71 4.25
N ILE A 161 -11.68 -12.62 3.67
CA ILE A 161 -10.96 -11.59 4.42
C ILE A 161 -11.89 -10.92 5.43
N GLU A 162 -13.13 -10.61 5.05
CA GLU A 162 -14.15 -10.04 5.94
C GLU A 162 -14.52 -10.99 7.10
N GLU A 163 -14.70 -12.28 6.82
CA GLU A 163 -15.02 -13.29 7.83
C GLU A 163 -13.87 -13.44 8.85
N ARG A 164 -12.62 -13.60 8.38
CA ARG A 164 -11.45 -13.72 9.25
C ARG A 164 -11.17 -12.46 10.05
N MET A 165 -11.49 -11.30 9.49
CA MET A 165 -11.48 -10.04 10.23
C MET A 165 -12.57 -10.01 11.32
N GLY A 166 -13.75 -10.55 11.05
CA GLY A 166 -14.85 -10.63 12.01
C GLY A 166 -14.54 -11.53 13.22
N GLU A 167 -13.91 -12.68 12.99
CA GLU A 167 -13.50 -13.61 14.06
C GLU A 167 -12.56 -12.95 15.10
N ASN A 168 -11.68 -12.08 14.62
CA ASN A 168 -10.69 -11.36 15.45
C ASN A 168 -11.28 -10.17 16.23
N ARG A 169 -12.58 -9.87 16.11
CA ARG A 169 -13.26 -8.80 16.87
C ARG A 169 -13.74 -9.25 18.27
N SER A 170 -13.49 -10.51 18.63
CA SER A 170 -13.99 -11.17 19.85
C SER A 170 -13.16 -10.87 21.09
#